data_AF-A0A7Y3PDB8-F1
#
_entry.id   AF-A0A7Y3PDB8-F1
#
_cell.length_a   1.000
_cell.length_b   1.000
_cell.length_c   1.000
_cell.angle_alpha   90.00
_cell.angle_beta   90.00
_cell.angle_gamma   90.00
#
_symmetry.space_group_name_H-M   'P 1'
#
loop_
_entity.id
_entity.type
_entity.pdbx_description
1 polymer ?
#
loop_
_entity_poly.entity_id
_entity_poly.type
_entity_poly.pdbx_seq_one_letter_code
_entity_poly.pdbx_strand_id
1 'polypeptide(L)'
;MATSDELADTVEMALLSIDERAAGTSRIEGLLERATIGESPRLDLAIRTMRRRQTLLGDTYPFDVQDVAIRRDDAWPSLAYSWLLSMSPSGLSRELMNLDDVSVAAVKFERIVVEAVQRYLGDGAKAVRFAWPSDSGRPQEFPEAITWLAGLMGVRLGGGYRQPRRKDGGVDVIGWRSFRDGRSAFPIVLVQCTIQADLVSKSLDVDVRNWSSWLELVHDPSTILTAPQVVP
;
A
#
# COMPACT_ATOMS: atom_id res chain seq x y z
N MET A 1 -14.73 -17.60 7.69
CA MET A 1 -15.72 -16.52 7.80
C MET A 1 -15.04 -15.25 7.36
N ALA A 2 -15.51 -14.66 6.27
CA ALA A 2 -14.94 -13.44 5.72
C ALA A 2 -15.08 -12.26 6.70
N THR A 3 -14.08 -11.39 6.72
CA THR A 3 -14.09 -10.14 7.49
C THR A 3 -15.08 -9.13 6.90
N SER A 4 -15.40 -8.08 7.66
CA SER A 4 -16.24 -6.98 7.17
C SER A 4 -15.63 -6.23 5.98
N ASP A 5 -14.30 -6.20 5.90
CA ASP A 5 -13.54 -5.56 4.82
C ASP A 5 -13.49 -6.46 3.59
N GLU A 6 -13.27 -7.76 3.75
CA GLU A 6 -13.30 -8.71 2.62
C GLU A 6 -14.67 -8.75 1.95
N LEU A 7 -15.76 -8.72 2.72
CA LEU A 7 -17.12 -8.66 2.18
C LEU A 7 -17.39 -7.36 1.42
N ALA A 8 -16.88 -6.22 1.93
CA ALA A 8 -16.98 -4.94 1.25
C ALA A 8 -16.19 -4.95 -0.05
N ASP A 9 -14.95 -5.45 -0.03
CA ASP A 9 -14.11 -5.59 -1.21
C ASP A 9 -14.78 -6.45 -2.29
N THR A 10 -15.41 -7.58 -1.91
CA THR A 10 -16.15 -8.43 -2.85
C THR A 10 -17.32 -7.69 -3.49
N VAL A 11 -18.09 -6.93 -2.71
CA VAL A 11 -19.20 -6.12 -3.25
C VAL A 11 -18.68 -5.04 -4.17
N GLU A 12 -17.64 -4.30 -3.76
CA GLU A 12 -17.01 -3.27 -4.57
C GLU A 12 -16.49 -3.84 -5.89
N MET A 13 -15.78 -4.97 -5.86
CA MET A 13 -15.29 -5.66 -7.05
C MET A 13 -16.41 -6.12 -7.98
N ALA A 14 -17.51 -6.66 -7.42
CA ALA A 14 -18.68 -7.02 -8.20
C ALA A 14 -19.28 -5.80 -8.90
N LEU A 15 -19.39 -4.66 -8.20
CA LEU A 15 -19.86 -3.39 -8.77
C LEU A 15 -18.92 -2.81 -9.84
N LEU A 16 -17.60 -3.03 -9.71
CA LEU A 16 -16.64 -2.65 -10.75
C LEU A 16 -16.76 -3.55 -12.00
N SER A 17 -17.28 -4.76 -11.85
CA SER A 17 -17.34 -5.77 -12.92
C SER A 17 -18.63 -5.76 -13.72
N ILE A 18 -19.62 -4.95 -13.33
CA ILE A 18 -20.88 -4.80 -14.05
C ILE A 18 -20.90 -3.51 -14.89
N ASP A 19 -21.69 -3.53 -15.96
CA ASP A 19 -21.88 -2.36 -16.84
C ASP A 19 -22.78 -1.32 -16.18
N GLU A 20 -23.74 -1.75 -15.37
CA GLU A 20 -24.67 -0.85 -14.71
C GLU A 20 -23.95 0.08 -13.73
N ARG A 21 -24.20 1.38 -13.87
CA ARG A 21 -23.62 2.40 -12.97
C ARG A 21 -24.18 2.34 -11.55
N ALA A 22 -25.39 1.84 -11.39
CA ALA A 22 -26.04 1.70 -10.09
C ALA A 22 -26.69 0.33 -9.97
N ALA A 23 -26.56 -0.29 -8.81
CA ALA A 23 -27.20 -1.56 -8.49
C ALA A 23 -27.98 -1.44 -7.19
N GLY A 24 -29.22 -1.92 -7.20
CA GLY A 24 -30.06 -2.04 -6.01
C GLY A 24 -29.57 -3.17 -5.10
N THR A 25 -29.90 -3.10 -3.81
CA THR A 25 -29.44 -4.06 -2.79
C THR A 25 -29.73 -5.53 -3.15
N SER A 26 -30.90 -5.85 -3.71
CA SER A 26 -31.24 -7.21 -4.15
C SER A 26 -30.34 -7.73 -5.28
N ARG A 27 -29.92 -6.86 -6.20
CA ARG A 27 -28.98 -7.21 -7.27
C ARG A 27 -27.58 -7.47 -6.70
N ILE A 28 -27.16 -6.66 -5.73
CA ILE A 28 -25.88 -6.81 -5.03
C ILE A 28 -25.86 -8.10 -4.22
N GLU A 29 -26.94 -8.40 -3.50
CA GLU A 29 -27.09 -9.65 -2.75
C GLU A 29 -26.94 -10.86 -3.67
N GLY A 30 -27.64 -10.88 -4.82
CA GLY A 30 -27.48 -11.93 -5.80
C GLY A 30 -26.10 -11.99 -6.46
N LEU A 31 -25.37 -10.87 -6.56
CA LEU A 31 -23.96 -10.86 -6.99
C LEU A 31 -23.06 -11.50 -5.93
N LEU A 32 -23.28 -11.16 -4.66
CA LEU A 32 -22.52 -11.67 -3.53
C LEU A 32 -22.74 -13.18 -3.37
N GLU A 33 -23.98 -13.67 -3.45
CA GLU A 33 -24.30 -15.12 -3.42
C GLU A 33 -23.56 -15.92 -4.49
N ARG A 34 -23.36 -15.34 -5.68
CA ARG A 34 -22.58 -15.98 -6.75
C ARG A 34 -21.08 -15.98 -6.47
N ALA A 35 -20.59 -14.97 -5.76
CA ALA A 35 -19.18 -14.83 -5.42
C ALA A 35 -18.78 -15.63 -4.17
N THR A 36 -19.69 -15.78 -3.20
CA THR A 36 -19.46 -16.48 -1.93
C THR A 36 -20.17 -17.83 -1.95
N ILE A 37 -19.42 -18.90 -2.25
CA ILE A 37 -19.98 -20.26 -2.29
C ILE A 37 -20.41 -20.70 -0.88
N GLY A 38 -21.71 -20.76 -0.63
CA GLY A 38 -22.29 -21.45 0.54
C GLY A 38 -22.34 -20.66 1.86
N GLU A 39 -22.01 -19.36 1.86
CA GLU A 39 -22.21 -18.48 3.02
C GLU A 39 -23.42 -17.55 2.78
N SER A 40 -24.27 -17.34 3.79
CA SER A 40 -25.32 -16.32 3.71
C SER A 40 -24.69 -14.93 3.53
N PRO A 41 -25.05 -14.16 2.50
CA PRO A 41 -24.46 -12.86 2.24
C PRO A 41 -24.73 -11.90 3.40
N ARG A 42 -23.69 -11.51 4.15
CA ARG A 42 -23.80 -10.44 5.17
C ARG A 42 -23.68 -9.07 4.52
N LEU A 43 -24.61 -8.76 3.63
CA LEU A 43 -24.63 -7.52 2.85
C LEU A 43 -24.72 -6.28 3.75
N ASP A 44 -25.42 -6.38 4.88
CA ASP A 44 -25.52 -5.31 5.88
C ASP A 44 -24.14 -4.91 6.43
N LEU A 45 -23.25 -5.88 6.65
CA LEU A 45 -21.89 -5.64 7.14
C LEU A 45 -21.02 -5.01 6.06
N ALA A 46 -21.12 -5.49 4.81
CA ALA A 46 -20.43 -4.90 3.67
C ALA A 46 -20.83 -3.43 3.47
N ILE A 47 -22.15 -3.14 3.44
CA ILE A 47 -22.67 -1.77 3.27
C ILE A 47 -22.19 -0.84 4.40
N ARG A 48 -22.18 -1.31 5.66
CA ARG A 48 -21.64 -0.52 6.78
C ARG A 48 -20.18 -0.17 6.57
N THR A 49 -19.36 -1.13 6.14
CA THR A 49 -17.93 -0.88 5.83
C THR A 49 -17.78 0.10 4.68
N MET A 50 -18.53 -0.07 3.59
CA MET A 50 -18.50 0.83 2.43
C MET A 50 -18.88 2.27 2.82
N ARG A 51 -19.92 2.47 3.66
CA ARG A 51 -20.28 3.79 4.19
C ARG A 51 -19.18 4.43 5.03
N ARG A 52 -18.50 3.63 5.85
CA ARG A 52 -17.33 4.08 6.61
C ARG A 52 -16.22 4.53 5.65
N ARG A 53 -15.93 3.76 4.60
CA ARG A 53 -14.92 4.13 3.57
C ARG A 53 -15.31 5.40 2.83
N GLN A 54 -16.56 5.55 2.42
CA GLN A 54 -17.10 6.78 1.83
C GLN A 54 -16.88 7.99 2.74
N THR A 55 -17.13 7.83 4.05
CA THR A 55 -16.94 8.91 5.01
C THR A 55 -15.47 9.30 5.17
N LEU A 56 -14.56 8.31 5.18
CA LEU A 56 -13.12 8.54 5.38
C LEU A 56 -12.42 9.11 4.14
N LEU A 57 -12.82 8.65 2.96
CA LEU A 57 -12.16 8.97 1.68
C LEU A 57 -12.87 10.10 0.92
N GLY A 58 -14.12 10.42 1.28
CA GLY A 58 -14.91 11.47 0.62
C GLY A 58 -14.98 11.27 -0.89
N ASP A 59 -14.68 12.33 -1.63
CA ASP A 59 -14.73 12.36 -3.09
C ASP A 59 -13.70 11.44 -3.78
N THR A 60 -12.76 10.86 -3.03
CA THR A 60 -11.79 9.88 -3.58
C THR A 60 -12.29 8.44 -3.52
N TYR A 61 -13.45 8.18 -2.89
CA TYR A 61 -14.08 6.87 -2.86
C TYR A 61 -14.95 6.67 -4.12
N PRO A 62 -14.77 5.58 -4.90
CA PRO A 62 -15.50 5.40 -6.16
C PRO A 62 -16.99 5.07 -6.03
N PHE A 63 -17.52 4.93 -4.81
CA PHE A 63 -18.90 4.49 -4.59
C PHE A 63 -19.69 5.50 -3.76
N ASP A 64 -20.88 5.83 -4.26
CA ASP A 64 -21.92 6.57 -3.57
C ASP A 64 -22.93 5.55 -3.01
N VAL A 65 -22.81 5.28 -1.72
CA VAL A 65 -23.50 4.24 -0.98
C VAL A 65 -24.76 4.81 -0.34
N GLN A 66 -25.91 4.50 -0.90
CA GLN A 66 -27.22 4.93 -0.40
C GLN A 66 -27.94 3.78 0.34
N ASP A 67 -29.17 4.01 0.79
CA ASP A 67 -29.95 2.99 1.52
C ASP A 67 -30.50 1.89 0.60
N VAL A 68 -30.82 2.23 -0.64
CA VAL A 68 -31.52 1.32 -1.57
C VAL A 68 -30.66 0.88 -2.75
N ALA A 69 -29.57 1.59 -3.03
CA ALA A 69 -28.68 1.33 -4.14
C ALA A 69 -27.26 1.82 -3.84
N ILE A 70 -26.30 1.26 -4.57
CA ILE A 70 -24.91 1.74 -4.60
C ILE A 70 -24.62 2.20 -6.03
N ARG A 71 -24.12 3.42 -6.17
CA ARG A 71 -23.75 4.01 -7.45
C ARG A 71 -22.24 4.12 -7.56
N ARG A 72 -21.69 3.72 -8.69
CA ARG A 72 -20.28 3.85 -9.04
C ARG A 72 -20.02 5.18 -9.74
N ASP A 73 -18.91 5.83 -9.41
CA ASP A 73 -18.38 6.99 -10.13
C ASP A 73 -17.85 6.56 -11.51
N ASP A 74 -18.00 7.38 -12.56
CA ASP A 74 -17.49 7.07 -13.90
C ASP A 74 -15.96 7.14 -13.96
N ALA A 75 -15.33 7.92 -13.06
CA ALA A 75 -13.87 8.05 -12.98
C ALA A 75 -13.19 6.83 -12.34
N TRP A 76 -13.95 5.84 -11.85
CA TRP A 76 -13.43 4.68 -11.12
C TRP A 76 -12.22 3.98 -11.76
N PRO A 77 -12.12 3.77 -13.10
CA PRO A 77 -11.00 3.03 -13.68
C PRO A 77 -9.67 3.78 -13.54
N SER A 78 -9.73 5.09 -13.36
CA SER A 78 -8.57 5.97 -13.23
C SER A 78 -8.12 6.18 -11.77
N LEU A 79 -8.87 5.65 -10.80
CA LEU A 79 -8.56 5.82 -9.39
C LEU A 79 -7.54 4.77 -8.93
N ALA A 80 -6.55 5.21 -8.16
CA ALA A 80 -5.63 4.32 -7.45
C ALA A 80 -6.39 3.32 -6.56
N TYR A 81 -7.55 3.71 -6.03
CA TYR A 81 -8.45 2.87 -5.25
C TYR A 81 -8.82 1.58 -5.99
N SER A 82 -9.28 1.68 -7.24
CA SER A 82 -9.74 0.50 -7.99
C SER A 82 -8.59 -0.45 -8.32
N TRP A 83 -7.39 0.10 -8.54
CA TRP A 83 -6.19 -0.72 -8.67
C TRP A 83 -5.85 -1.43 -7.35
N LEU A 84 -5.84 -0.72 -6.22
CA LEU A 84 -5.59 -1.31 -4.90
C LEU A 84 -6.61 -2.40 -4.55
N LEU A 85 -7.90 -2.15 -4.81
CA LEU A 85 -8.97 -3.12 -4.62
C LEU A 85 -8.76 -4.37 -5.46
N SER A 86 -8.34 -4.23 -6.72
CA SER A 86 -8.04 -5.40 -7.58
C SER A 86 -6.86 -6.24 -7.08
N MET A 87 -5.96 -5.64 -6.28
CA MET A 87 -4.81 -6.31 -5.65
C MET A 87 -5.10 -6.82 -4.24
N SER A 88 -6.25 -6.49 -3.65
CA SER A 88 -6.62 -6.96 -2.32
C SER A 88 -6.85 -8.47 -2.30
N PRO A 89 -6.90 -9.14 -1.14
CA PRO A 89 -7.20 -10.57 -1.05
C PRO A 89 -8.51 -10.97 -1.73
N SER A 90 -9.52 -10.09 -1.71
CA SER A 90 -10.81 -10.30 -2.39
C SER A 90 -10.79 -9.84 -3.85
N GLY A 91 -9.66 -9.35 -4.36
CA GLY A 91 -9.49 -8.86 -5.71
C GLY A 91 -9.35 -9.98 -6.74
N LEU A 92 -9.98 -9.81 -7.91
CA LEU A 92 -9.98 -10.81 -8.98
C LEU A 92 -8.63 -11.00 -9.68
N SER A 93 -7.76 -9.99 -9.63
CA SER A 93 -6.52 -10.02 -10.41
C SER A 93 -5.47 -10.94 -9.79
N ARG A 94 -5.45 -11.09 -8.47
CA ARG A 94 -4.36 -11.76 -7.76
C ARG A 94 -4.23 -13.26 -8.11
N GLU A 95 -5.34 -13.94 -8.31
CA GLU A 95 -5.36 -15.36 -8.70
C GLU A 95 -4.99 -15.59 -10.17
N LEU A 96 -5.15 -14.56 -11.01
CA LEU A 96 -4.90 -14.63 -12.45
C LEU A 96 -3.48 -14.22 -12.84
N MET A 97 -2.70 -13.65 -11.91
CA MET A 97 -1.35 -13.16 -12.17
C MET A 97 -0.32 -14.29 -12.28
N ASN A 98 0.54 -14.19 -13.28
CA ASN A 98 1.80 -14.93 -13.31
C ASN A 98 2.90 -14.17 -12.52
N LEU A 99 4.10 -14.75 -12.44
CA LEU A 99 5.22 -14.17 -11.68
C LEU A 99 5.70 -12.82 -12.23
N ASP A 100 5.65 -12.62 -13.54
CA ASP A 100 6.03 -11.35 -14.17
C ASP A 100 4.99 -10.27 -13.85
N ASP A 101 3.70 -10.63 -13.88
CA ASP A 101 2.61 -9.73 -13.49
C ASP A 101 2.73 -9.29 -12.03
N VAL A 102 3.06 -10.23 -11.12
CA VAL A 102 3.30 -9.93 -9.70
C VAL A 102 4.45 -8.93 -9.53
N SER A 103 5.54 -9.12 -10.29
CA SER A 103 6.70 -8.22 -10.23
C SER A 103 6.35 -6.81 -10.72
N VAL A 104 5.58 -6.71 -11.81
CA VAL A 104 5.09 -5.42 -12.33
C VAL A 104 4.11 -4.76 -11.35
N ALA A 105 3.22 -5.54 -10.74
CA ALA A 105 2.27 -5.06 -9.75
C ALA A 105 2.97 -4.53 -8.48
N ALA A 106 4.01 -5.22 -8.00
CA ALA A 106 4.81 -4.76 -6.87
C ALA A 106 5.44 -3.38 -7.13
N VAL A 107 6.08 -3.19 -8.29
CA VAL A 107 6.66 -1.89 -8.67
C VAL A 107 5.60 -0.79 -8.72
N LYS A 108 4.41 -1.07 -9.27
CA LYS A 108 3.29 -0.10 -9.28
C LYS A 108 2.80 0.23 -7.88
N PHE A 109 2.68 -0.78 -7.01
CA PHE A 109 2.28 -0.58 -5.63
C PHE A 109 3.28 0.32 -4.89
N GLU A 110 4.58 0.02 -5.00
CA GLU A 110 5.64 0.80 -4.36
C GLU A 110 5.61 2.28 -4.77
N ARG A 111 5.27 2.59 -6.03
CA ARG A 111 5.10 3.98 -6.49
C ARG A 111 3.90 4.67 -5.86
N ILE A 112 2.78 3.98 -5.70
CA ILE A 112 1.62 4.50 -4.95
C ILE A 112 2.01 4.74 -3.49
N VAL A 113 2.80 3.84 -2.90
CA VAL A 113 3.27 3.96 -1.51
C VAL A 113 4.23 5.14 -1.34
N VAL A 114 5.12 5.44 -2.29
CA VAL A 114 5.94 6.67 -2.26
C VAL A 114 5.06 7.91 -2.09
N GLU A 115 4.04 8.04 -2.94
CA GLU A 115 3.09 9.15 -2.90
C GLU A 115 2.27 9.22 -1.60
N ALA A 116 1.89 8.04 -1.07
CA ALA A 116 1.16 7.94 0.19
C ALA A 116 2.03 8.33 1.39
N VAL A 117 3.27 7.84 1.44
CA VAL A 117 4.24 8.12 2.52
C VAL A 117 4.59 9.60 2.56
N GLN A 118 4.81 10.22 1.41
CA GLN A 118 5.09 11.65 1.34
C GLN A 118 3.93 12.48 1.91
N ARG A 119 2.68 12.15 1.55
CA ARG A 119 1.49 12.82 2.11
C ARG A 119 1.31 12.53 3.61
N TYR A 120 1.58 11.29 4.04
CA TYR A 120 1.48 10.87 5.44
C TYR A 120 2.41 11.66 6.36
N LEU A 121 3.65 11.90 5.94
CA LEU A 121 4.62 12.70 6.70
C LEU A 121 4.33 14.21 6.66
N GLY A 122 3.53 14.65 5.68
CA GLY A 122 3.05 16.02 5.52
C GLY A 122 3.99 16.92 4.72
N ASP A 123 3.66 18.21 4.68
CA ASP A 123 4.32 19.18 3.80
C ASP A 123 5.84 19.26 3.98
N GLY A 124 6.54 19.23 2.85
CA GLY A 124 8.00 19.26 2.78
C GLY A 124 8.66 17.90 3.02
N ALA A 125 7.90 16.84 3.28
CA ALA A 125 8.43 15.49 3.28
C ALA A 125 8.90 15.06 1.88
N LYS A 126 9.83 14.12 1.87
CA LYS A 126 10.31 13.42 0.69
C LYS A 126 10.11 11.93 0.89
N ALA A 127 9.83 11.22 -0.19
CA ALA A 127 9.85 9.78 -0.21
C ALA A 127 10.52 9.29 -1.49
N VAL A 128 11.23 8.17 -1.41
CA VAL A 128 11.87 7.52 -2.56
C VAL A 128 11.63 6.03 -2.53
N ARG A 129 11.55 5.44 -3.71
CA ARG A 129 11.57 3.98 -3.87
C ARG A 129 12.99 3.47 -3.69
N PHE A 130 13.18 2.59 -2.71
CA PHE A 130 14.45 1.92 -2.40
C PHE A 130 14.44 0.43 -2.75
N ALA A 131 13.34 -0.12 -3.26
CA ALA A 131 13.19 -1.53 -3.64
C ALA A 131 14.14 -2.00 -4.77
N TRP A 132 14.36 -3.32 -4.85
CA TRP A 132 14.96 -4.00 -6.01
C TRP A 132 13.85 -4.54 -6.93
N PRO A 133 13.86 -4.31 -8.27
CA PRO A 133 14.87 -3.61 -9.07
C PRO A 133 14.95 -2.14 -8.75
N SER A 134 16.17 -1.60 -8.74
CA SER A 134 16.33 -0.15 -8.72
C SER A 134 15.74 0.41 -10.02
N ASP A 135 14.81 1.34 -9.88
CA ASP A 135 14.39 2.26 -10.93
C ASP A 135 14.68 3.70 -10.45
N SER A 136 14.48 4.70 -11.30
CA SER A 136 14.38 6.10 -10.85
C SER A 136 15.64 6.67 -10.13
N GLY A 137 16.83 6.34 -10.60
CA GLY A 137 18.08 6.97 -10.15
C GLY A 137 18.70 6.41 -8.87
N ARG A 138 18.09 5.41 -8.22
CA ARG A 138 18.75 4.61 -7.19
C ARG A 138 19.86 3.75 -7.84
N PRO A 139 21.10 3.78 -7.34
CA PRO A 139 22.15 2.84 -7.78
C PRO A 139 21.76 1.36 -7.60
N GLN A 140 22.33 0.49 -8.44
CA GLN A 140 22.07 -0.96 -8.36
C GLN A 140 22.81 -1.62 -7.19
N GLU A 141 24.04 -1.17 -6.94
CA GLU A 141 24.87 -1.69 -5.87
C GLU A 141 24.46 -1.08 -4.53
N PHE A 142 24.25 -1.94 -3.53
CA PHE A 142 23.70 -1.51 -2.25
C PHE A 142 24.56 -0.44 -1.53
N PRO A 143 25.90 -0.53 -1.46
CA PRO A 143 26.72 0.52 -0.83
C PRO A 143 26.59 1.88 -1.54
N GLU A 144 26.47 1.87 -2.87
CA GLU A 144 26.25 3.08 -3.66
C GLU A 144 24.84 3.65 -3.40
N ALA A 145 23.83 2.79 -3.29
CA ALA A 145 22.47 3.18 -2.95
C ALA A 145 22.37 3.83 -1.56
N ILE A 146 23.11 3.32 -0.57
CA ILE A 146 23.20 3.94 0.76
C ILE A 146 23.88 5.32 0.67
N THR A 147 24.95 5.45 -0.11
CA THR A 147 25.65 6.73 -0.32
C THR A 147 24.75 7.75 -1.01
N TRP A 148 24.02 7.32 -2.03
CA TRP A 148 23.01 8.13 -2.72
C TRP A 148 21.92 8.60 -1.76
N LEU A 149 21.35 7.69 -0.97
CA LEU A 149 20.31 8.01 0.01
C LEU A 149 20.80 9.00 1.08
N ALA A 150 22.02 8.80 1.60
CA ALA A 150 22.63 9.72 2.56
C ALA A 150 22.73 11.14 2.00
N GLY A 151 23.13 11.26 0.73
CA GLY A 151 23.16 12.53 0.01
C GLY A 151 21.79 13.19 -0.15
N LEU A 152 20.75 12.41 -0.46
CA LEU A 152 19.37 12.92 -0.56
C LEU A 152 18.81 13.41 0.78
N MET A 153 19.13 12.70 1.86
CA MET A 153 18.68 12.99 3.21
C MET A 153 19.51 14.09 3.90
N GLY A 154 20.73 14.35 3.42
CA GLY A 154 21.67 15.26 4.08
C GLY A 154 22.23 14.68 5.39
N VAL A 155 22.37 13.36 5.47
CA VAL A 155 22.94 12.65 6.64
C VAL A 155 24.30 12.07 6.31
N ARG A 156 25.10 11.76 7.34
CA ARG A 156 26.39 11.10 7.17
C ARG A 156 26.20 9.58 7.03
N LEU A 157 27.19 8.94 6.41
CA LEU A 157 27.29 7.48 6.40
C LEU A 157 27.64 6.98 7.80
N GLY A 158 27.04 5.86 8.19
CA GLY A 158 27.40 5.16 9.42
C GLY A 158 28.77 4.50 9.31
N GLY A 159 29.46 4.36 10.45
CA GLY A 159 30.78 3.74 10.51
C GLY A 159 30.77 2.20 10.56
N GLY A 160 29.60 1.57 10.65
CA GLY A 160 29.46 0.13 10.77
C GLY A 160 29.14 -0.53 9.45
N TYR A 161 30.12 -1.15 8.79
CA TYR A 161 29.81 -1.95 7.60
C TYR A 161 29.17 -3.28 8.01
N ARG A 162 27.89 -3.45 7.67
CA ARG A 162 27.19 -4.74 7.71
C ARG A 162 26.68 -5.06 6.32
N GLN A 163 27.01 -6.26 5.82
CA GLN A 163 26.49 -6.69 4.53
C GLN A 163 24.97 -6.89 4.63
N PRO A 164 24.18 -6.34 3.68
CA PRO A 164 22.73 -6.51 3.74
C PRO A 164 22.36 -7.95 3.38
N ARG A 165 21.35 -8.49 4.06
CA ARG A 165 20.82 -9.83 3.73
C ARG A 165 20.00 -9.86 2.46
N ARG A 166 19.43 -8.70 2.07
CA ARG A 166 18.67 -8.47 0.85
C ARG A 166 19.24 -7.28 0.10
N LYS A 167 19.05 -7.22 -1.22
CA LYS A 167 19.65 -6.18 -2.08
C LYS A 167 19.13 -4.76 -1.82
N ASP A 168 18.12 -4.61 -0.97
CA ASP A 168 17.47 -3.38 -0.55
C ASP A 168 17.43 -3.23 0.97
N GLY A 169 18.07 -4.14 1.73
CA GLY A 169 18.01 -4.12 3.18
C GLY A 169 16.62 -4.41 3.76
N GLY A 170 15.74 -5.02 2.97
CA GLY A 170 14.35 -5.31 3.36
C GLY A 170 13.47 -4.07 3.41
N VAL A 171 13.77 -3.04 2.60
CA VAL A 171 13.00 -1.80 2.53
C VAL A 171 12.70 -1.44 1.08
N ASP A 172 11.42 -1.21 0.79
CA ASP A 172 10.96 -0.88 -0.56
C ASP A 172 10.79 0.63 -0.78
N VAL A 173 10.39 1.37 0.26
CA VAL A 173 10.18 2.82 0.23
C VAL A 173 10.76 3.45 1.49
N ILE A 174 11.40 4.61 1.33
CA ILE A 174 11.95 5.39 2.44
C ILE A 174 11.37 6.79 2.39
N GLY A 175 10.77 7.21 3.50
CA GLY A 175 10.23 8.55 3.67
C GLY A 175 10.93 9.29 4.79
N TRP A 176 11.12 10.61 4.64
CA TRP A 176 11.61 11.46 5.72
C TRP A 176 11.08 12.89 5.57
N ARG A 177 11.08 13.63 6.68
CA ARG A 177 10.72 15.04 6.68
C ARG A 177 11.72 15.87 7.46
N SER A 178 12.72 16.38 6.74
CA SER A 178 13.73 17.26 7.32
C SER A 178 13.11 18.53 7.90
N PHE A 179 13.66 18.99 9.02
CA PHE A 179 13.33 20.31 9.56
C PHE A 179 14.11 21.40 8.82
N ARG A 180 13.59 22.63 8.90
CA ARG A 180 14.21 23.80 8.23
C ARG A 180 15.52 24.25 8.86
N ASP A 181 15.89 23.69 10.01
CA ASP A 181 17.13 24.00 10.73
C ASP A 181 18.36 23.30 10.16
N GLY A 182 18.18 22.43 9.14
CA GLY A 182 19.26 21.71 8.47
C GLY A 182 19.91 20.62 9.32
N ARG A 183 19.32 20.27 10.47
CA ARG A 183 19.85 19.22 11.35
C ARG A 183 19.41 17.84 10.85
N SER A 184 20.16 16.81 11.23
CA SER A 184 19.90 15.40 10.87
C SER A 184 18.87 14.70 11.76
N ALA A 185 18.36 15.38 12.79
CA ALA A 185 17.34 14.85 13.68
C ALA A 185 15.95 15.14 13.10
N PHE A 186 15.41 14.22 12.31
CA PHE A 186 14.08 14.33 11.72
C PHE A 186 13.40 12.96 11.62
N PRO A 187 12.06 12.90 11.51
CA PRO A 187 11.36 11.64 11.36
C PRO A 187 11.74 10.95 10.05
N ILE A 188 12.01 9.65 10.15
CA ILE A 188 12.33 8.75 9.05
C ILE A 188 11.43 7.51 9.18
N VAL A 189 10.86 7.09 8.06
CA VAL A 189 10.08 5.85 7.96
C VAL A 189 10.71 4.93 6.93
N LEU A 190 10.92 3.68 7.34
CA LEU A 190 11.36 2.58 6.48
C LEU A 190 10.14 1.71 6.18
N VAL A 191 9.79 1.58 4.91
CA VAL A 191 8.54 1.00 4.50
C VAL A 191 8.78 -0.27 3.70
N GLN A 192 8.22 -1.38 4.16
CA GLN A 192 8.16 -2.63 3.43
C GLN A 192 6.80 -2.74 2.75
N CYS A 193 6.81 -2.95 1.44
CA CYS A 193 5.61 -3.16 0.64
C CYS A 193 5.37 -4.67 0.45
N THR A 194 4.10 -5.06 0.44
CA THR A 194 3.74 -6.42 0.07
C THR A 194 2.36 -6.47 -0.57
N ILE A 195 2.25 -7.24 -1.65
CA ILE A 195 0.97 -7.69 -2.21
C ILE A 195 0.70 -9.17 -1.87
N GLN A 196 1.57 -9.77 -1.03
CA GLN A 196 1.47 -11.15 -0.57
C GLN A 196 0.61 -11.27 0.69
N ALA A 197 0.14 -12.50 0.99
CA ALA A 197 -0.80 -12.75 2.08
C ALA A 197 -0.11 -12.81 3.44
N ASP A 198 1.13 -13.29 3.50
CA ASP A 198 1.89 -13.39 4.73
C ASP A 198 2.45 -12.03 5.14
N LEU A 199 1.66 -11.26 5.89
CA LEU A 199 2.03 -9.95 6.40
C LEU A 199 3.02 -10.02 7.57
N VAL A 200 2.93 -11.06 8.40
CA VAL A 200 3.72 -11.19 9.62
C VAL A 200 5.19 -11.35 9.29
N SER A 201 5.53 -12.27 8.37
CA SER A 201 6.93 -12.44 7.97
C SER A 201 7.51 -11.17 7.34
N LYS A 202 6.71 -10.46 6.54
CA LYS A 202 7.11 -9.19 5.89
C LYS A 202 7.34 -8.06 6.88
N SER A 203 6.58 -8.00 7.96
CA SER A 203 6.78 -6.98 9.01
C SER A 203 8.15 -7.07 9.69
N LEU A 204 8.82 -8.22 9.61
CA LEU A 204 10.11 -8.49 10.22
C LEU A 204 11.30 -8.32 9.26
N ASP A 205 11.05 -7.97 8.00
CA ASP A 205 12.11 -7.85 6.98
C ASP A 205 13.02 -6.64 7.20
N VAL A 206 12.50 -5.57 7.83
CA VAL A 206 13.24 -4.35 8.12
C VAL A 206 14.02 -4.50 9.44
N ASP A 207 15.35 -4.62 9.34
CA ASP A 207 16.23 -4.60 10.52
C ASP A 207 16.76 -3.19 10.78
N VAL A 208 16.07 -2.45 11.67
CA VAL A 208 16.41 -1.07 12.05
C VAL A 208 17.85 -0.96 12.54
N ARG A 209 18.41 -1.98 13.21
CA ARG A 209 19.79 -1.93 13.72
C ARG A 209 20.82 -1.91 12.60
N ASN A 210 20.53 -2.58 11.48
CA ASN A 210 21.41 -2.52 10.30
C ASN A 210 21.28 -1.15 9.62
N TRP A 211 20.07 -0.61 9.52
CA TRP A 211 19.85 0.72 8.98
C TRP A 211 20.57 1.82 9.77
N SER A 212 20.50 1.79 11.10
CA SER A 212 21.27 2.69 11.98
C SER A 212 22.79 2.45 11.93
N SER A 213 23.26 1.36 11.34
CA SER A 213 24.70 1.12 11.09
C SER A 213 25.18 1.65 9.73
N TRP A 214 24.29 1.73 8.75
CA TRP A 214 24.57 2.22 7.40
C TRP A 214 24.47 3.74 7.28
N LEU A 215 23.56 4.35 8.03
CA LEU A 215 23.35 5.80 8.08
C LEU A 215 23.54 6.29 9.51
N GLU A 216 24.20 7.44 9.68
CA GLU A 216 24.37 8.06 11.00
C GLU A 216 23.10 8.84 11.38
N LEU A 217 22.12 8.09 11.87
CA LEU A 217 20.81 8.62 12.27
C LEU A 217 20.82 9.01 13.75
N VAL A 218 20.25 10.17 14.06
CA VAL A 218 20.14 10.67 15.45
C VAL A 218 19.06 9.91 16.24
N HIS A 219 18.04 9.44 15.53
CA HIS A 219 16.95 8.64 16.08
C HIS A 219 16.71 7.42 15.19
N ASP A 220 16.26 6.34 15.81
CA ASP A 220 15.89 5.13 15.07
C ASP A 220 14.68 5.40 14.17
N PRO A 221 14.74 5.00 12.89
CA PRO A 221 13.60 5.05 12.00
C PRO A 221 12.40 4.25 12.53
N SER A 222 11.21 4.72 12.21
CA SER A 222 9.99 3.91 12.37
C SER A 222 9.85 2.96 11.19
N THR A 223 9.28 1.77 11.41
CA THR A 223 8.97 0.82 10.33
C THR A 223 7.49 0.86 10.01
N ILE A 224 7.15 0.73 8.72
CA ILE A 224 5.77 0.66 8.24
C ILE A 224 5.65 -0.53 7.31
N LEU A 225 4.60 -1.34 7.50
CA LEU A 225 4.17 -2.34 6.53
C LEU A 225 3.01 -1.77 5.72
N THR A 226 3.12 -1.83 4.40
CA THR A 226 2.01 -1.46 3.51
C THR A 226 1.57 -2.65 2.69
N ALA A 227 0.25 -2.84 2.61
CA ALA A 227 -0.40 -3.84 1.77
C ALA A 227 -1.67 -3.27 1.15
N PRO A 228 -2.12 -3.77 -0.02
CA PRO A 228 -3.38 -3.34 -0.65
C PRO A 228 -4.60 -3.96 0.05
N GLN A 229 -4.62 -3.92 1.38
CA GLN A 229 -5.69 -4.45 2.22
C GLN A 229 -5.69 -3.75 3.57
N VAL A 230 -6.81 -3.85 4.29
CA VAL A 230 -6.86 -3.43 5.69
C VAL A 230 -6.06 -4.43 6.51
N VAL A 231 -5.01 -3.95 7.18
CA VAL A 231 -4.23 -4.75 8.13
C VAL A 231 -4.95 -4.72 9.48
N PRO A 232 -5.35 -5.88 10.03
CA PRO A 232 -6.07 -5.97 11.30
C PRO A 232 -5.22 -5.63 12.53
#